data_AF-X0RQD9-F1
#
_entry.id   AF-X0RQD9-F1
#
_cell.length_a   1.000
_cell.length_b   1.000
_cell.length_c   1.000
_cell.angle_alpha   90.00
_cell.angle_beta   90.00
_cell.angle_gamma   90.00
#
_symmetry.space_group_name_H-M   'P 1'
#
loop_
_entity.id
_entity.type
_entity.pdbx_description
1 polymer ?
#
loop_
_entity_poly.entity_id
_entity_poly.type
_entity_poly.pdbx_seq_one_letter_code
_entity_poly.pdbx_strand_id
1 'polypeptide(L)'
;TIIDWAIKILKCLRSKKLDKDIRGKIKWIKKYEKLIKEFALINEAICEIEKIVKSNGLSKKTIMKCNKILKKLSKGKCKIIGKKIKEYCNELKLLLPEEEIILCTSDILESSFGKYKNYISNNSMAGITNLALCMAAFTSSLSESDVKHALESTRVNDVKDWTEKDIGKTLLQKRRNFFAKAVA
;
A
#
# COMPACT_ATOMS: atom_id res chain seq x y z
N THR A 1 -8.43 -14.96 3.82
CA THR A 1 -9.63 -14.33 3.21
C THR A 1 -10.85 -15.23 3.37
N ILE A 2 -12.06 -14.72 3.09
CA ILE A 2 -13.30 -15.52 3.13
C ILE A 2 -13.26 -16.70 2.14
N ILE A 3 -12.55 -16.54 1.01
CA ILE A 3 -12.36 -17.56 -0.02
C ILE A 3 -11.46 -18.68 0.49
N ASP A 4 -10.38 -18.37 1.22
CA ASP A 4 -9.50 -19.37 1.81
C ASP A 4 -10.24 -20.24 2.83
N TRP A 5 -11.08 -19.60 3.65
CA TRP A 5 -11.97 -20.30 4.57
C TRP A 5 -12.91 -21.23 3.80
N ALA A 6 -13.58 -20.74 2.75
CA ALA A 6 -14.51 -21.52 1.96
C ALA A 6 -13.84 -22.74 1.28
N ILE A 7 -12.62 -22.59 0.75
CA ILE A 7 -11.82 -23.71 0.21
C ILE A 7 -11.51 -24.73 1.31
N LYS A 8 -11.08 -24.28 2.49
CA LYS A 8 -10.78 -25.17 3.62
C LYS A 8 -12.03 -25.96 4.02
N ILE A 9 -13.18 -25.30 4.12
CA ILE A 9 -14.47 -25.95 4.42
C ILE A 9 -14.84 -26.99 3.35
N LEU A 10 -14.69 -26.66 2.06
CA LEU A 10 -14.94 -27.63 0.98
C LEU A 10 -14.01 -28.85 1.08
N LYS A 11 -12.74 -28.67 1.45
CA LYS A 11 -11.80 -29.77 1.73
C LYS A 11 -12.27 -30.61 2.93
N CYS A 12 -12.67 -29.97 4.03
CA CYS A 12 -13.20 -30.66 5.22
C CYS A 12 -14.47 -31.46 4.91
N LEU A 13 -15.38 -30.94 4.08
CA LEU A 13 -16.59 -31.63 3.63
C LEU A 13 -16.32 -32.87 2.79
N ARG A 14 -15.15 -32.97 2.15
CA ARG A 14 -14.70 -34.17 1.42
C ARG A 14 -14.02 -35.18 2.35
N SER A 15 -13.50 -34.74 3.49
CA SER A 15 -12.92 -35.61 4.50
C SER A 15 -14.00 -36.37 5.28
N LYS A 16 -13.76 -37.66 5.55
CA LYS A 16 -14.67 -38.51 6.33
C LYS A 16 -14.68 -38.15 7.83
N LYS A 17 -13.69 -37.43 8.34
CA LYS A 17 -13.48 -37.14 9.77
C LYS A 17 -14.36 -36.03 10.38
N LEU A 18 -15.37 -35.54 9.66
CA LEU A 18 -16.20 -34.43 10.13
C LEU A 18 -17.44 -34.94 10.87
N ASP A 19 -17.71 -34.37 12.05
CA ASP A 19 -18.93 -34.61 12.83
C ASP A 19 -20.20 -34.40 11.99
N LYS A 20 -21.24 -35.22 12.27
CA LYS A 20 -22.47 -35.24 11.49
C LYS A 20 -23.28 -33.95 11.62
N ASP A 21 -23.35 -33.34 12.81
CA ASP A 21 -24.09 -32.11 13.06
C ASP A 21 -23.44 -30.92 12.32
N ILE A 22 -22.12 -30.80 12.47
CA ILE A 22 -21.32 -29.77 11.78
C ILE A 22 -21.42 -29.93 10.26
N ARG A 23 -21.36 -31.17 9.75
CA ARG A 23 -21.52 -31.45 8.32
C ARG A 23 -22.87 -30.97 7.79
N GLY A 24 -23.94 -31.12 8.57
CA GLY A 24 -25.28 -30.62 8.22
C GLY A 24 -25.28 -29.10 8.04
N LYS A 25 -24.74 -28.38 9.03
CA LYS A 25 -24.71 -26.90 9.06
C LYS A 25 -23.92 -26.26 7.92
N ILE A 26 -22.89 -26.93 7.41
CA ILE A 26 -22.00 -26.36 6.36
C ILE A 26 -22.23 -26.93 4.96
N LYS A 27 -23.17 -27.88 4.79
CA LYS A 27 -23.42 -28.57 3.50
C LYS A 27 -23.84 -27.62 2.37
N TRP A 28 -24.52 -26.52 2.72
CA TRP A 28 -25.02 -25.51 1.77
C TRP A 28 -23.92 -24.94 0.87
N ILE A 29 -22.67 -24.88 1.36
CA ILE A 29 -21.53 -24.32 0.62
C ILE A 29 -21.19 -25.09 -0.65
N LYS A 30 -21.58 -26.38 -0.75
CA LYS A 30 -21.38 -27.20 -1.96
C LYS A 30 -22.09 -26.60 -3.17
N LYS A 31 -23.24 -25.94 -2.97
CA LYS A 31 -23.96 -25.23 -4.04
C LYS A 31 -23.11 -24.14 -4.70
N TYR A 32 -22.17 -23.57 -3.94
CA TYR A 32 -21.31 -22.47 -4.36
C TYR A 32 -19.89 -22.94 -4.73
N GLU A 33 -19.61 -24.25 -4.79
CA GLU A 33 -18.27 -24.77 -5.02
C GLU A 33 -17.62 -24.23 -6.30
N LYS A 34 -18.38 -24.14 -7.39
CA LYS A 34 -17.89 -23.57 -8.65
C LYS A 34 -17.49 -22.10 -8.49
N LEU A 35 -18.35 -21.32 -7.84
CA LEU A 35 -18.13 -19.89 -7.60
C LEU A 35 -16.90 -19.66 -6.71
N ILE A 36 -16.75 -20.45 -5.64
CA ILE A 36 -15.61 -20.38 -4.73
C ILE A 36 -14.30 -20.67 -5.47
N LYS A 37 -14.29 -21.69 -6.34
CA LYS A 37 -13.12 -22.01 -7.18
C LYS A 37 -12.78 -20.89 -8.16
N GLU A 38 -13.78 -20.30 -8.81
CA GLU A 38 -13.58 -19.16 -9.72
C GLU A 38 -12.97 -17.96 -8.98
N PHE A 39 -13.52 -17.59 -7.81
CA PHE A 39 -12.96 -16.51 -6.99
C PHE A 39 -11.57 -16.80 -6.45
N ALA A 40 -11.27 -18.04 -6.09
CA ALA A 40 -9.94 -18.44 -5.66
C ALA A 40 -8.90 -18.23 -6.77
N LEU A 41 -9.22 -18.64 -8.00
CA LEU A 41 -8.35 -18.43 -9.16
C LEU A 41 -8.13 -16.94 -9.44
N ILE A 42 -9.19 -16.12 -9.33
CA ILE A 42 -9.09 -14.67 -9.48
C ILE A 42 -8.18 -14.07 -8.41
N ASN A 43 -8.39 -14.44 -7.14
CA ASN A 43 -7.62 -13.90 -6.02
C ASN A 43 -6.13 -14.30 -6.12
N GLU A 44 -5.84 -15.54 -6.50
CA GLU A 44 -4.47 -15.99 -6.74
C GLU A 44 -3.79 -15.17 -7.85
N ALA A 45 -4.47 -14.97 -8.98
CA ALA A 45 -3.95 -14.17 -10.09
C ALA A 45 -3.72 -12.70 -9.69
N ILE A 46 -4.64 -12.10 -8.93
CA ILE A 46 -4.50 -10.72 -8.43
C ILE A 46 -3.30 -10.63 -7.50
N CYS A 47 -3.17 -11.52 -6.51
CA CYS A 47 -2.04 -11.50 -5.58
C CYS A 47 -0.70 -11.70 -6.30
N GLU A 48 -0.63 -12.54 -7.33
CA GLU A 48 0.58 -12.69 -8.15
C GLU A 48 0.92 -11.40 -8.92
N ILE A 49 -0.08 -10.75 -9.52
CA ILE A 49 0.09 -9.49 -10.26
C ILE A 49 0.51 -8.36 -9.33
N GLU A 50 -0.15 -8.21 -8.18
CA GLU A 50 0.17 -7.21 -7.16
C GLU A 50 1.62 -7.36 -6.70
N LYS A 51 2.08 -8.58 -6.40
CA LYS A 51 3.48 -8.83 -6.03
C LYS A 51 4.45 -8.35 -7.11
N ILE A 52 4.17 -8.63 -8.38
CA ILE A 52 5.04 -8.21 -9.48
C ILE A 52 5.09 -6.69 -9.59
N VAL A 53 3.92 -6.06 -9.60
CA VAL A 53 3.74 -4.63 -9.87
C VAL A 53 4.18 -3.77 -8.68
N LYS A 54 3.94 -4.22 -7.44
CA LYS A 54 4.45 -3.55 -6.23
C LYS A 54 5.97 -3.57 -6.14
N SER A 55 6.62 -4.70 -6.48
CA SER A 55 8.08 -4.81 -6.34
C SER A 55 8.88 -4.23 -7.51
N ASN A 56 8.31 -4.20 -8.73
CA ASN A 56 9.06 -3.85 -9.94
C ASN A 56 8.45 -2.67 -10.72
N GLY A 57 7.32 -2.13 -10.25
CA GLY A 57 6.52 -1.17 -10.99
C GLY A 57 5.85 -1.74 -12.24
N LEU A 58 5.11 -0.88 -12.93
CA LEU A 58 4.42 -1.16 -14.17
C LEU A 58 5.24 -0.67 -15.37
N SER A 59 5.73 -1.62 -16.16
CA SER A 59 6.54 -1.42 -17.36
C SER A 59 6.10 -2.40 -18.44
N LYS A 60 6.59 -2.24 -19.67
CA LYS A 60 6.29 -3.19 -20.76
C LYS A 60 6.64 -4.63 -20.35
N LYS A 61 7.76 -4.82 -19.63
CA LYS A 61 8.21 -6.13 -19.12
C LYS A 61 7.26 -6.71 -18.08
N THR A 62 6.81 -5.92 -17.11
CA THR A 62 5.90 -6.42 -16.07
C THR A 62 4.48 -6.63 -16.59
N ILE A 63 4.01 -5.81 -17.54
CA ILE A 63 2.75 -6.03 -18.27
C ILE A 63 2.76 -7.38 -19.01
N MET A 64 3.86 -7.74 -19.68
CA MET A 64 3.98 -9.06 -20.31
C MET A 64 3.89 -10.20 -19.30
N LYS A 65 4.52 -10.07 -18.12
CA LYS A 65 4.40 -11.07 -17.04
C LYS A 65 2.97 -11.17 -16.52
N CYS A 66 2.30 -10.03 -16.28
CA CYS A 66 0.91 -9.98 -15.84
C CYS A 66 -0.01 -10.65 -16.87
N ASN A 67 0.17 -10.36 -18.16
CA ASN A 67 -0.58 -10.99 -19.23
C ASN A 67 -0.43 -12.52 -19.26
N LYS A 68 0.75 -13.07 -18.93
CA LYS A 68 0.93 -14.52 -18.80
C LYS A 68 0.11 -15.10 -17.64
N ILE A 69 0.04 -14.40 -16.50
CA ILE A 69 -0.78 -14.81 -15.35
C ILE A 69 -2.26 -14.74 -15.70
N LEU A 70 -2.70 -13.67 -16.39
CA LEU A 70 -4.09 -13.49 -16.80
C LEU A 70 -4.60 -14.58 -17.76
N LYS A 71 -3.72 -15.33 -18.44
CA LYS A 71 -4.13 -16.52 -19.23
C LYS A 71 -4.80 -17.59 -18.36
N LYS A 72 -4.47 -17.67 -17.06
CA LYS A 72 -5.13 -18.56 -16.08
C LYS A 72 -6.62 -18.23 -15.94
N LEU A 73 -7.01 -16.97 -16.21
CA LEU A 73 -8.38 -16.47 -16.11
C LEU A 73 -9.16 -16.54 -17.43
N SER A 74 -8.76 -17.39 -18.38
CA SER A 74 -9.33 -17.43 -19.74
C SER A 74 -10.76 -18.00 -19.86
N LYS A 75 -11.32 -18.58 -18.79
CA LYS A 75 -12.61 -19.30 -18.81
C LYS A 75 -13.70 -18.60 -18.02
N GLY A 76 -14.95 -18.71 -18.51
CA GLY A 76 -16.15 -18.29 -17.80
C GLY A 76 -16.12 -16.81 -17.36
N LYS A 77 -16.62 -16.54 -16.14
CA LYS A 77 -16.67 -15.19 -15.57
C LYS A 77 -15.27 -14.64 -15.24
N CYS A 78 -14.27 -15.50 -15.02
CA CYS A 78 -12.89 -15.08 -14.79
C CYS A 78 -12.32 -14.29 -15.98
N LYS A 79 -12.77 -14.57 -17.21
CA LYS A 79 -12.33 -13.86 -18.42
C LYS A 79 -12.67 -12.37 -18.38
N ILE A 80 -13.81 -12.03 -17.78
CA ILE A 80 -14.26 -10.64 -17.66
C ILE A 80 -13.31 -9.87 -16.74
N ILE A 81 -12.98 -10.44 -15.57
CA ILE A 81 -12.04 -9.84 -14.62
C ILE A 81 -10.64 -9.75 -15.24
N GLY A 82 -10.17 -10.82 -15.89
CA GLY A 82 -8.86 -10.82 -16.52
C GLY A 82 -8.73 -9.76 -17.62
N LYS A 83 -9.80 -9.53 -18.40
CA LYS A 83 -9.85 -8.45 -19.40
C LYS A 83 -9.77 -7.07 -18.74
N LYS A 84 -10.56 -6.82 -17.69
CA LYS A 84 -10.54 -5.55 -16.95
C LYS A 84 -9.18 -5.23 -16.35
N ILE A 85 -8.51 -6.22 -15.74
CA ILE A 85 -7.17 -6.02 -15.17
C ILE A 85 -6.17 -5.66 -16.29
N LYS A 86 -6.25 -6.34 -17.44
CA LYS A 86 -5.39 -6.05 -18.58
C LYS A 86 -5.61 -4.63 -19.12
N GLU A 87 -6.87 -4.23 -19.29
CA GLU A 87 -7.24 -2.89 -19.76
C GLU A 87 -6.70 -1.83 -18.81
N TYR A 88 -6.92 -1.98 -17.51
CA TYR A 88 -6.42 -1.08 -16.48
C TYR A 88 -4.89 -0.92 -16.50
N CYS A 89 -4.14 -2.01 -16.62
CA CYS A 89 -2.68 -1.94 -16.75
C CYS A 89 -2.21 -1.18 -18.00
N ASN A 90 -2.96 -1.29 -19.11
CA ASN A 90 -2.61 -0.57 -20.33
C ASN A 90 -2.98 0.92 -20.22
N GLU A 91 -4.16 1.23 -19.68
CA GLU A 91 -4.60 2.61 -19.42
C GLU A 91 -3.63 3.34 -18.50
N LEU A 92 -3.23 2.73 -17.39
CA LEU A 92 -2.20 3.29 -16.51
C LEU A 92 -0.90 3.59 -17.23
N LYS A 93 -0.47 2.73 -18.15
CA LYS A 93 0.76 2.95 -18.92
C LYS A 93 0.64 4.11 -19.92
N LEU A 94 -0.57 4.36 -20.43
CA LEU A 94 -0.84 5.48 -21.34
C LEU A 94 -0.88 6.82 -20.61
N LEU A 95 -1.21 6.85 -19.32
CA LEU A 95 -1.22 8.09 -18.52
C LEU A 95 0.17 8.66 -18.29
N LEU A 96 1.20 7.82 -18.27
CA LEU A 96 2.60 8.22 -18.06
C LEU A 96 3.47 7.58 -19.16
N PRO A 97 3.35 8.05 -20.42
CA PRO A 97 3.99 7.42 -21.57
C PRO A 97 5.51 7.63 -21.59
N GLU A 98 5.99 8.71 -20.99
CA GLU A 98 7.40 9.07 -20.88
C GLU A 98 8.13 8.22 -19.84
N GLU A 99 7.41 7.73 -18.83
CA GLU A 99 7.98 6.92 -17.76
C GLU A 99 8.24 5.49 -18.23
N GLU A 100 9.47 4.99 -18.10
CA GLU A 100 9.77 3.60 -18.43
C GLU A 100 9.10 2.64 -17.42
N ILE A 101 9.08 3.02 -16.15
CA ILE A 101 8.55 2.24 -15.02
C ILE A 101 7.65 3.13 -14.15
N ILE A 102 6.39 2.76 -14.00
CA ILE A 102 5.44 3.47 -13.13
C ILE A 102 5.39 2.78 -11.78
N LEU A 103 5.63 3.50 -10.69
CA LEU A 103 5.46 2.96 -9.35
C LEU A 103 3.97 2.77 -9.04
N CYS A 104 3.61 1.58 -8.58
CA CYS A 104 2.21 1.21 -8.31
C CYS A 104 2.01 0.81 -6.84
N THR A 105 2.72 1.47 -5.93
CA THR A 105 2.62 1.20 -4.50
C THR A 105 2.72 2.48 -3.68
N SER A 106 1.88 2.59 -2.65
CA SER A 106 1.98 3.59 -1.58
C SER A 106 2.73 3.04 -0.36
N ASP A 107 3.13 1.77 -0.35
CA ASP A 107 3.70 1.10 0.83
C ASP A 107 4.94 1.85 1.35
N ILE A 108 5.73 2.46 0.46
CA ILE A 108 6.91 3.27 0.83
C ILE A 108 6.47 4.52 1.60
N LEU A 109 5.42 5.20 1.13
CA LEU A 109 4.90 6.39 1.80
C LEU A 109 4.32 6.03 3.18
N GLU A 110 3.52 4.96 3.25
CA GLU A 110 2.93 4.47 4.50
C GLU A 110 4.00 4.06 5.51
N SER A 111 5.06 3.37 5.06
CA SER A 111 6.21 3.00 5.88
C SER A 111 6.98 4.22 6.39
N SER A 112 7.24 5.21 5.53
CA SER A 112 7.89 6.46 5.90
C SER A 112 7.09 7.25 6.94
N PHE A 113 5.78 7.37 6.76
CA PHE A 113 4.89 7.99 7.75
C PHE A 113 4.79 7.18 9.04
N GLY A 114 4.85 5.84 8.96
CA GLY A 114 4.91 4.97 10.14
C GLY A 114 6.17 5.23 10.97
N LYS A 115 7.35 5.26 10.32
CA LYS A 115 8.62 5.63 10.97
C LYS A 115 8.58 7.03 11.57
N TYR A 116 8.04 8.00 10.83
CA TYR A 116 7.87 9.37 11.31
C TYR A 116 7.04 9.42 12.59
N LYS A 117 5.86 8.79 12.61
CA LYS A 117 4.99 8.72 13.80
C LYS A 117 5.69 8.08 14.99
N ASN A 118 6.45 7.01 14.77
CA ASN A 118 7.23 6.38 15.82
C ASN A 118 8.31 7.32 16.37
N TYR A 119 9.00 8.05 15.50
CA TYR A 119 10.04 9.02 15.87
C TYR A 119 9.49 10.17 16.73
N ILE A 120 8.28 10.66 16.43
CA ILE A 120 7.64 11.76 17.20
C ILE A 120 6.75 11.28 18.35
N SER A 121 6.71 9.97 18.64
CA SER A 121 5.74 9.36 19.56
C SER A 121 5.75 9.94 20.98
N ASN A 122 6.91 10.39 21.46
CA ASN A 122 7.07 11.04 22.76
C ASN A 122 6.34 12.39 22.89
N ASN A 123 5.92 13.01 21.77
CA ASN A 123 5.24 14.31 21.73
C ASN A 123 3.99 14.26 20.83
N SER A 124 3.04 13.38 21.16
CA SER A 124 1.81 13.15 20.37
C SER A 124 0.95 14.41 20.12
N MET A 125 1.04 15.42 20.99
CA MET A 125 0.34 16.71 20.86
C MET A 125 0.98 17.69 19.86
N ALA A 126 2.18 17.40 19.34
CA ALA A 126 2.91 18.34 18.48
C ALA A 126 2.36 18.41 17.04
N GLY A 127 1.56 17.42 16.60
CA GLY A 127 1.12 17.35 15.21
C GLY A 127 2.28 17.18 14.24
N ILE A 128 2.11 17.61 12.99
CA ILE A 128 3.21 17.66 12.00
C ILE A 128 4.04 18.93 12.26
N THR A 129 5.34 18.75 12.42
CA THR A 129 6.33 19.82 12.59
C THR A 129 7.40 19.75 11.50
N ASN A 130 8.37 20.66 11.51
CA ASN A 130 9.51 20.65 10.60
C ASN A 130 10.34 19.35 10.63
N LEU A 131 10.18 18.51 11.66
CA LEU A 131 10.70 17.14 11.70
C LEU A 131 10.18 16.26 10.56
N ALA A 132 9.09 16.66 9.88
CA ALA A 132 8.62 15.99 8.67
C ALA A 132 9.70 15.92 7.58
N LEU A 133 10.62 16.89 7.52
CA LEU A 133 11.76 16.89 6.59
C LEU A 133 12.67 15.67 6.79
N CYS A 134 12.73 15.10 8.00
CA CYS A 134 13.49 13.88 8.26
C CYS A 134 12.95 12.66 7.48
N MET A 135 11.70 12.69 6.99
CA MET A 135 11.18 11.60 6.17
C MET A 135 11.98 11.37 4.89
N ALA A 136 12.56 12.43 4.30
CA ALA A 136 13.43 12.32 3.13
C ALA A 136 14.72 11.53 3.42
N ALA A 137 15.18 11.54 4.68
CA ALA A 137 16.32 10.74 5.13
C ALA A 137 15.96 9.27 5.39
N PHE A 138 14.69 8.92 5.64
CA PHE A 138 14.29 7.53 5.92
C PHE A 138 14.32 6.61 4.70
N THR A 139 14.23 7.19 3.51
CA THR A 139 14.15 6.48 2.22
C THR A 139 15.45 6.58 1.41
N SER A 140 16.42 7.37 1.88
CA SER A 140 17.64 7.67 1.13
C SER A 140 18.84 6.93 1.74
N SER A 141 19.72 6.41 0.89
CA SER A 141 21.06 5.95 1.28
C SER A 141 22.00 7.14 1.32
N LEU A 142 22.05 7.85 2.45
CA LEU A 142 22.90 9.03 2.64
C LEU A 142 24.35 8.61 2.93
N SER A 143 25.30 9.12 2.14
CA SER A 143 26.73 9.00 2.42
C SER A 143 27.21 10.10 3.38
N GLU A 144 28.41 9.94 3.93
CA GLU A 144 29.02 10.96 4.79
C GLU A 144 29.20 12.30 4.05
N SER A 145 29.58 12.27 2.77
CA SER A 145 29.67 13.47 1.93
C SER A 145 28.33 14.16 1.74
N ASP A 146 27.25 13.39 1.58
CA ASP A 146 25.90 13.97 1.41
C ASP A 146 25.46 14.69 2.69
N VAL A 147 25.72 14.07 3.86
CA VAL A 147 25.41 14.66 5.16
C VAL A 147 26.22 15.92 5.38
N LYS A 148 27.53 15.89 5.11
CA LYS A 148 28.40 17.07 5.22
C LYS A 148 27.91 18.20 4.33
N HIS A 149 27.66 17.92 3.05
CA HIS A 149 27.15 18.92 2.12
C HIS A 149 25.80 19.50 2.58
N ALA A 150 24.88 18.67 3.05
CA ALA A 150 23.59 19.13 3.56
C ALA A 150 23.74 20.08 4.76
N LEU A 151 24.65 19.76 5.70
CA LEU A 151 24.94 20.60 6.86
C LEU A 151 25.62 21.92 6.49
N GLU A 152 26.46 21.94 5.45
CA GLU A 152 27.16 23.15 4.99
C GLU A 152 26.28 24.06 4.11
N SER A 153 25.35 23.46 3.35
CA SER A 153 24.51 24.18 2.37
C SER A 153 23.16 24.64 2.94
N THR A 154 22.64 23.99 3.98
CA THR A 154 21.31 24.29 4.53
C THR A 154 21.43 25.06 5.84
N ARG A 155 20.88 26.27 5.87
CA ARG A 155 20.85 27.13 7.06
C ARG A 155 19.60 26.86 7.89
N VAL A 156 19.67 27.20 9.18
CA VAL A 156 18.51 27.16 10.08
C VAL A 156 17.37 28.05 9.60
N ASN A 157 17.68 29.18 8.95
CA ASN A 157 16.67 30.07 8.39
C ASN A 157 15.89 29.39 7.25
N ASP A 158 16.54 28.62 6.39
CA ASP A 158 15.87 27.90 5.30
C ASP A 158 14.80 26.94 5.85
N VAL A 159 15.12 26.25 6.95
CA VAL A 159 14.17 25.36 7.64
C VAL A 159 13.02 26.14 8.25
N LYS A 160 13.26 27.32 8.83
CA LYS A 160 12.20 28.18 9.39
C LYS A 160 11.27 28.69 8.30
N ASP A 161 11.83 29.21 7.21
CA ASP A 161 11.07 29.76 6.09
C ASP A 161 10.19 28.68 5.45
N TRP A 162 10.74 27.47 5.26
CA TRP A 162 9.97 26.31 4.82
C TRP A 162 8.84 25.96 5.81
N THR A 163 9.14 25.97 7.12
CA THR A 163 8.14 25.65 8.15
C THR A 163 6.98 26.64 8.13
N GLU A 164 7.27 27.94 7.99
CA GLU A 164 6.22 28.97 7.94
C GLU A 164 5.36 28.86 6.68
N LYS A 165 5.99 28.55 5.54
CA LYS A 165 5.31 28.40 4.24
C LYS A 165 4.43 27.15 4.18
N ASP A 166 4.95 25.98 4.56
CA ASP A 166 4.33 24.69 4.28
C ASP A 166 3.55 24.11 5.48
N ILE A 167 3.92 24.46 6.72
CA ILE A 167 3.23 23.99 7.94
C ILE A 167 2.44 25.14 8.60
N GLY A 168 3.03 26.32 8.66
CA GLY A 168 2.48 27.47 9.36
C GLY A 168 2.43 27.27 10.89
N LYS A 169 1.48 27.95 11.55
CA LYS A 169 1.37 27.93 13.02
C LYS A 169 0.72 26.65 13.53
N THR A 170 1.49 25.84 14.25
CA THR A 170 1.01 24.60 14.88
C THR A 170 -0.01 24.87 16.01
N LEU A 171 -0.84 23.88 16.33
CA LEU A 171 -1.80 23.99 17.44
C LEU A 171 -1.11 24.24 18.79
N LEU A 172 0.05 23.60 19.01
CA LEU A 172 0.87 23.83 20.20
C LEU A 172 1.36 25.28 20.26
N GLN A 173 1.83 25.84 19.15
CA GLN A 173 2.28 27.24 19.09
C GLN A 173 1.12 28.21 19.33
N LYS A 174 -0.07 27.94 18.76
CA LYS A 174 -1.28 28.72 19.03
C LYS A 174 -1.66 28.70 20.51
N ARG A 175 -1.64 27.53 21.16
CA ARG A 175 -1.91 27.39 22.61
C ARG A 175 -0.89 28.14 23.45
N ARG A 176 0.41 27.97 23.18
CA ARG A 176 1.47 28.67 23.93
C ARG A 176 1.34 30.19 23.78
N ASN A 177 1.07 30.68 22.57
CA ASN A 177 0.86 32.11 22.33
C ASN A 177 -0.40 32.64 23.02
N PHE A 178 -1.47 31.85 23.09
CA PHE A 178 -2.68 32.22 23.83
C PHE A 178 -2.40 32.37 25.33
N PHE A 179 -1.76 31.39 25.96
CA PHE A 179 -1.44 31.45 27.38
C PHE A 179 -0.37 32.51 27.71
N ALA A 180 0.62 32.72 26.84
CA ALA A 180 1.61 33.78 27.02
C ALA A 180 0.97 35.18 27.00
N LYS A 181 -0.06 35.39 26.17
CA LYS A 181 -0.84 36.63 26.14
C LYS A 181 -1.80 36.80 27.32
N ALA A 182 -2.17 35.71 27.99
CA ALA A 182 -3.06 35.75 29.15
C ALA A 182 -2.31 36.03 30.47
N VAL A 183 -0.98 35.88 30.46
CA VAL A 183 -0.08 36.10 31.61
C VAL A 183 0.70 37.41 31.50
N ALA A 184 0.70 38.06 30.33
CA ALA A 184 1.26 39.39 30.09
C ALA A 184 0.20 40.48 30.29
#